data_AF-A0A1M6T2R8-F1
#
_entry.id   AF-A0A1M6T2R8-F1
#
_cell.length_a   1.000
_cell.length_b   1.000
_cell.length_c   1.000
_cell.angle_alpha   90.00
_cell.angle_beta   90.00
_cell.angle_gamma   90.00
#
_symmetry.space_group_name_H-M   'P 1'
#
loop_
_entity.id
_entity.type
_entity.pdbx_description
1 polymer ?
#
loop_
_entity_poly.entity_id
_entity_poly.type
_entity_poly.pdbx_seq_one_letter_code
_entity_poly.pdbx_strand_id
1 'polypeptide(L)'
;MKCVKGLGFLWVAVLAAFFALSACDDSSSASSDETGTSSSSVESSDSSVTLSGASAESNGSSDSKNADKDKVNCSALLEETGWSWDVPKECRFNPNIDYGFLSDSRDGQVYRTVKIGDQVWMAENLNFDPGQGGSDENKYDWSWCYNNEPKNCDVAGRLYTWAAAIDSVKLANDIEKPCVCGFYKECTNIEPIQGICPKGWHLPSRSEWDTLFTTVHGWSTAAAKLKAQSGWNGNGNGDDSFGFTAIPSGIRTFSQRFDQVGHYAYFWSSTDAGGAYYGNSAFGIYLIDYDRSRYEKRFGKDGGYSIRCVKDSD
;
A
#
# COMPACT_ATOMS: atom_id res chain seq x y z
N MET A 1 -18.77 -21.70 -22.80
CA MET A 1 -18.75 -22.09 -24.24
C MET A 1 -17.28 -22.19 -24.66
N LYS A 2 -16.91 -22.99 -25.68
CA LYS A 2 -15.49 -23.19 -26.05
C LYS A 2 -15.00 -22.06 -26.95
N CYS A 3 -13.85 -21.46 -26.62
CA CYS A 3 -13.21 -20.45 -27.46
C CYS A 3 -12.51 -21.10 -28.67
N VAL A 4 -12.60 -20.47 -29.84
CA VAL A 4 -12.04 -20.98 -31.11
C VAL A 4 -10.66 -20.38 -31.35
N LYS A 5 -9.68 -21.22 -31.70
CA LYS A 5 -8.33 -20.76 -32.05
C LYS A 5 -8.33 -20.10 -33.44
N GLY A 6 -8.03 -18.81 -33.50
CA GLY A 6 -7.70 -18.11 -34.75
C GLY A 6 -6.33 -18.54 -35.29
N LEU A 7 -6.19 -18.60 -36.62
CA LEU A 7 -4.93 -18.94 -37.29
C LEU A 7 -3.95 -17.77 -37.25
N GLY A 8 -2.65 -18.09 -37.13
CA GLY A 8 -1.58 -17.10 -37.30
C GLY A 8 -1.35 -16.73 -38.77
N PHE A 9 -0.77 -15.55 -39.01
CA PHE A 9 -0.33 -15.10 -40.33
C PHE A 9 1.20 -14.87 -40.37
N LEU A 10 1.75 -14.92 -41.58
CA LEU A 10 3.20 -15.03 -41.81
C LEU A 10 3.98 -13.75 -41.49
N TRP A 11 5.26 -13.94 -41.17
CA TRP A 11 6.28 -12.89 -41.16
C TRP A 11 6.49 -12.32 -42.57
N VAL A 12 6.76 -11.02 -42.66
CA VAL A 12 7.46 -10.39 -43.78
C VAL A 12 8.59 -9.54 -43.20
N ALA A 13 9.83 -9.94 -43.47
CA ALA A 13 11.01 -9.17 -43.13
C ALA A 13 11.37 -8.21 -44.27
N VAL A 14 11.81 -7.00 -43.95
CA VAL A 14 12.35 -6.03 -44.92
C VAL A 14 13.76 -5.65 -44.48
N LEU A 15 14.75 -5.99 -45.30
CA LEU A 15 16.10 -5.44 -45.16
C LEU A 15 16.16 -4.04 -45.77
N ALA A 16 16.86 -3.14 -45.10
CA ALA A 16 17.48 -1.95 -45.71
C ALA A 16 18.96 -1.92 -45.27
N ALA A 17 19.86 -1.58 -46.18
CA ALA A 17 21.30 -1.80 -45.99
C ALA A 17 22.08 -0.54 -45.62
N PHE A 18 23.23 -0.77 -44.98
CA PHE A 18 24.39 0.10 -44.81
C PHE A 18 24.43 1.44 -45.56
N PHE A 19 24.74 2.50 -44.81
CA PHE A 19 25.85 3.37 -45.18
C PHE A 19 26.82 3.49 -44.01
N ALA A 20 28.12 3.44 -44.29
CA ALA A 20 29.19 3.68 -43.33
C ALA A 20 30.13 4.74 -43.91
N LEU A 21 30.66 5.61 -43.05
CA LEU A 21 31.80 6.48 -43.33
C LEU A 21 32.58 6.69 -42.03
N SER A 22 33.90 6.86 -42.15
CA SER A 22 34.85 6.62 -41.06
C SER A 22 35.94 7.71 -40.98
N ALA A 23 36.26 8.13 -39.75
CA ALA A 23 37.56 8.61 -39.30
C ALA A 23 37.58 8.38 -37.76
N CYS A 24 38.50 7.64 -37.17
CA CYS A 24 39.95 7.92 -37.02
C CYS A 24 40.18 9.19 -36.18
N ASP A 25 40.45 9.06 -34.88
CA ASP A 25 41.74 8.72 -34.22
C ASP A 25 42.32 10.03 -33.60
N ASP A 26 43.23 10.05 -32.61
CA ASP A 26 44.23 9.03 -32.21
C ASP A 26 44.62 9.13 -30.70
N SER A 27 45.34 8.11 -30.21
CA SER A 27 46.31 7.95 -29.08
C SER A 27 46.63 9.10 -28.06
N SER A 28 47.23 8.89 -26.86
CA SER A 28 47.59 7.74 -25.97
C SER A 28 47.98 8.33 -24.57
N SER A 29 48.60 7.71 -23.54
CA SER A 29 49.29 6.41 -23.29
C SER A 29 49.20 6.05 -21.77
N ALA A 30 49.49 4.82 -21.29
CA ALA A 30 50.76 4.32 -20.70
C ALA A 30 51.43 5.21 -19.60
N SER A 31 52.07 4.67 -18.54
CA SER A 31 52.57 3.31 -18.30
C SER A 31 52.48 2.83 -16.82
N SER A 32 53.11 1.68 -16.53
CA SER A 32 53.26 0.95 -15.25
C SER A 32 54.05 1.72 -14.16
N ASP A 33 54.11 1.27 -12.89
CA ASP A 33 55.02 0.20 -12.41
C ASP A 33 54.58 -0.53 -11.12
N GLU A 34 55.35 -1.58 -10.78
CA GLU A 34 55.11 -2.66 -9.80
C GLU A 34 55.98 -2.57 -8.50
N THR A 35 55.86 -3.58 -7.63
CA THR A 35 56.78 -4.04 -6.55
C THR A 35 56.59 -3.57 -5.08
N GLY A 36 56.84 -4.50 -4.13
CA GLY A 36 57.01 -4.23 -2.68
C GLY A 36 55.99 -4.91 -1.72
N THR A 37 55.77 -6.23 -1.70
CA THR A 37 56.60 -7.30 -1.07
C THR A 37 56.38 -7.51 0.45
N SER A 38 55.83 -8.69 0.82
CA SER A 38 55.87 -9.36 2.16
C SER A 38 55.10 -8.68 3.32
N SER A 39 54.63 -9.33 4.40
CA SER A 39 54.51 -10.75 4.87
C SER A 39 53.68 -10.75 6.19
N SER A 40 53.00 -11.78 6.72
CA SER A 40 52.79 -13.21 6.37
C SER A 40 51.67 -13.85 7.27
N SER A 41 51.37 -15.14 7.02
CA SER A 41 50.71 -16.18 7.85
C SER A 41 50.67 -16.00 9.40
N VAL A 42 49.69 -16.54 10.14
CA VAL A 42 49.30 -17.99 10.22
C VAL A 42 47.84 -18.27 10.60
N GLU A 43 47.35 -19.47 10.25
CA GLU A 43 46.07 -20.06 10.69
C GLU A 43 46.22 -21.11 11.82
N SER A 44 45.15 -21.36 12.58
CA SER A 44 44.60 -22.68 13.00
C SER A 44 43.38 -22.44 13.91
N SER A 45 42.20 -23.05 13.74
CA SER A 45 41.83 -24.48 13.97
C SER A 45 41.84 -24.85 15.46
N ASP A 46 40.88 -25.61 16.03
CA ASP A 46 39.77 -26.38 15.44
C ASP A 46 38.57 -26.52 16.42
N SER A 47 37.54 -27.19 15.94
CA SER A 47 36.23 -27.55 16.48
C SER A 47 36.25 -28.46 17.72
N SER A 48 35.15 -28.46 18.49
CA SER A 48 34.65 -29.68 19.15
C SER A 48 33.13 -29.60 19.41
N VAL A 49 32.48 -30.77 19.45
CA VAL A 49 31.02 -30.95 19.63
C VAL A 49 30.77 -32.08 20.62
N THR A 50 29.80 -31.94 21.52
CA THR A 50 29.17 -33.09 22.21
C THR A 50 27.77 -32.75 22.74
N LEU A 51 26.92 -33.77 22.93
CA LEU A 51 25.50 -33.63 23.26
C LEU A 51 25.16 -33.97 24.71
N SER A 52 24.20 -33.26 25.30
CA SER A 52 23.08 -33.79 26.13
C SER A 52 22.18 -32.62 26.58
N GLY A 53 20.90 -32.79 26.89
CA GLY A 53 20.03 -33.96 26.74
C GLY A 53 19.09 -34.20 27.93
N ALA A 54 17.86 -33.64 27.89
CA ALA A 54 16.74 -34.04 28.75
C ALA A 54 15.41 -33.46 28.24
N SER A 55 14.32 -34.21 28.35
CA SER A 55 12.94 -33.75 28.13
C SER A 55 12.22 -33.52 29.45
N ALA A 56 11.33 -32.52 29.50
CA ALA A 56 10.37 -32.35 30.58
C ALA A 56 9.10 -31.68 30.04
N GLU A 57 8.01 -32.43 29.94
CA GLU A 57 6.68 -31.85 29.80
C GLU A 57 6.24 -31.31 31.17
N SER A 58 5.74 -30.08 31.22
CA SER A 58 5.00 -29.58 32.39
C SER A 58 3.71 -28.93 31.93
N ASN A 59 2.59 -29.58 32.24
CA ASN A 59 1.26 -29.12 31.86
C ASN A 59 0.80 -28.01 32.83
N GLY A 60 1.26 -26.78 32.57
CA GLY A 60 1.03 -25.61 33.42
C GLY A 60 -0.09 -24.72 32.88
N SER A 61 -1.28 -24.80 33.47
CA SER A 61 -2.35 -23.83 33.22
C SER A 61 -1.99 -22.49 33.87
N SER A 62 -1.79 -21.44 33.07
CA SER A 62 -1.55 -20.09 33.58
C SER A 62 -2.22 -19.01 32.72
N ASP A 63 -3.19 -18.34 33.35
CA ASP A 63 -3.60 -16.95 33.18
C ASP A 63 -3.53 -16.26 31.80
N SER A 64 -4.71 -15.85 31.33
CA SER A 64 -4.88 -14.83 30.29
C SER A 64 -4.35 -13.46 30.73
N LYS A 65 -3.03 -13.23 30.63
CA LYS A 65 -2.34 -12.00 31.04
C LYS A 65 -1.31 -11.54 29.99
N ASN A 66 -1.80 -10.96 28.90
CA ASN A 66 -1.01 -10.00 28.12
C ASN A 66 -1.91 -9.06 27.29
N ALA A 67 -2.77 -8.31 28.01
CA ALA A 67 -3.67 -7.31 27.45
C ALA A 67 -3.60 -5.98 28.23
N ASP A 68 -2.45 -5.70 28.86
CA ASP A 68 -2.18 -4.43 29.53
C ASP A 68 -0.67 -4.11 29.48
N LYS A 69 -0.24 -3.60 28.32
CA LYS A 69 0.98 -2.82 28.19
C LYS A 69 0.60 -1.46 27.64
N ASP A 70 0.98 -0.42 28.37
CA ASP A 70 1.03 0.97 27.92
C ASP A 70 -0.27 1.47 27.27
N LYS A 71 -1.34 1.56 28.08
CA LYS A 71 -2.59 2.25 27.72
C LYS A 71 -2.28 3.72 27.40
N VAL A 72 -2.08 4.02 26.11
CA VAL A 72 -1.64 5.32 25.60
C VAL A 72 -2.52 6.46 26.13
N ASN A 73 -1.90 7.46 26.75
CA ASN A 73 -2.58 8.65 27.25
C ASN A 73 -2.87 9.63 26.10
N CYS A 74 -3.85 9.28 25.26
CA CYS A 74 -4.24 10.08 24.10
C CYS A 74 -4.64 11.51 24.45
N SER A 75 -5.21 11.76 25.64
CA SER A 75 -5.59 13.10 26.10
C SER A 75 -4.43 14.10 26.06
N ALA A 76 -3.24 13.70 26.53
CA ALA A 76 -2.05 14.55 26.53
C ALA A 76 -1.35 14.67 25.16
N LEU A 77 -1.66 13.76 24.22
CA LEU A 77 -1.12 13.75 22.86
C LEU A 77 -1.99 14.53 21.86
N LEU A 78 -3.22 14.88 22.24
CA LEU A 78 -4.20 15.57 21.39
C LEU A 78 -4.34 17.07 21.73
N GLU A 79 -3.41 17.62 22.52
CA GLU A 79 -3.42 19.04 22.92
C GLU A 79 -2.98 19.98 21.77
N GLU A 80 -2.30 19.47 20.72
CA GLU A 80 -1.87 20.26 19.57
C GLU A 80 -2.88 20.27 18.40
N THR A 81 -3.03 21.42 17.76
CA THR A 81 -3.97 21.62 16.64
C THR A 81 -3.35 21.28 15.28
N GLY A 82 -3.49 20.04 14.83
CA GLY A 82 -3.13 19.62 13.48
C GLY A 82 -2.50 18.23 13.43
N TRP A 83 -1.68 17.99 12.40
CA TRP A 83 -0.97 16.73 12.23
C TRP A 83 0.33 16.64 13.02
N SER A 84 0.48 15.57 13.80
CA SER A 84 1.77 15.10 14.30
C SER A 84 1.93 13.59 14.04
N TRP A 85 3.18 13.18 13.79
CA TRP A 85 3.58 11.77 13.62
C TRP A 85 3.86 11.07 14.95
N ASP A 86 3.97 11.81 16.06
CA ASP A 86 4.25 11.23 17.38
C ASP A 86 2.95 10.94 18.17
N VAL A 87 1.79 11.21 17.55
CA VAL A 87 0.45 10.85 18.04
C VAL A 87 -0.01 9.58 17.32
N PRO A 88 -0.05 8.41 17.99
CA PRO A 88 -0.29 7.12 17.34
C PRO A 88 -1.74 6.93 16.86
N LYS A 89 -1.96 5.95 15.98
CA LYS A 89 -3.28 5.69 15.35
C LYS A 89 -4.37 5.38 16.37
N GLU A 90 -4.00 4.73 17.48
CA GLU A 90 -4.86 4.39 18.62
C GLU A 90 -5.59 5.60 19.18
N CYS A 91 -4.99 6.79 19.06
CA CYS A 91 -5.52 8.07 19.53
C CYS A 91 -6.33 8.84 18.47
N ARG A 92 -6.57 8.27 17.28
CA ARG A 92 -7.38 8.88 16.21
C ARG A 92 -8.79 8.29 16.10
N PHE A 93 -8.95 7.03 16.52
CA PHE A 93 -10.24 6.33 16.53
C PHE A 93 -11.24 7.00 17.47
N ASN A 94 -12.48 7.21 17.01
CA ASN A 94 -13.58 7.68 17.87
C ASN A 94 -13.83 6.69 19.02
N PRO A 95 -13.68 7.07 20.31
CA PRO A 95 -13.81 6.16 21.45
C PRO A 95 -15.25 5.74 21.76
N ASN A 96 -16.25 6.29 21.06
CA ASN A 96 -17.66 5.96 21.21
C ASN A 96 -18.14 4.90 20.20
N ILE A 97 -17.24 4.37 19.37
CA ILE A 97 -17.53 3.33 18.38
C ILE A 97 -17.03 1.98 18.90
N ASP A 98 -17.88 0.96 18.79
CA ASP A 98 -17.48 -0.43 18.97
C ASP A 98 -16.84 -0.94 17.67
N TYR A 99 -15.57 -1.33 17.74
CA TYR A 99 -14.79 -1.75 16.56
C TYR A 99 -14.68 -3.27 16.49
N GLY A 100 -14.94 -3.82 15.31
CA GLY A 100 -14.48 -5.17 14.96
C GLY A 100 -12.98 -5.19 14.71
N PHE A 101 -12.44 -6.39 14.48
CA PHE A 101 -11.03 -6.61 14.20
C PHE A 101 -10.83 -7.58 13.03
N LEU A 102 -9.77 -7.33 12.25
CA LEU A 102 -9.27 -8.17 11.18
C LEU A 102 -7.82 -8.52 11.47
N SER A 103 -7.52 -9.80 11.67
CA SER A 103 -6.15 -10.30 11.73
C SER A 103 -5.68 -10.73 10.35
N ASP A 104 -4.63 -10.11 9.84
CA ASP A 104 -3.99 -10.47 8.57
C ASP A 104 -2.94 -11.55 8.81
N SER A 105 -3.21 -12.77 8.35
CA SER A 105 -2.32 -13.92 8.53
C SER A 105 -1.02 -13.85 7.71
N ARG A 106 -0.81 -12.81 6.90
CA ARG A 106 0.37 -12.65 6.04
C ARG A 106 1.54 -11.98 6.77
N ASP A 107 1.25 -11.04 7.67
CA ASP A 107 2.23 -10.26 8.44
C ASP A 107 1.94 -10.24 9.95
N GLY A 108 0.78 -10.74 10.38
CA GLY A 108 0.33 -10.76 11.77
C GLY A 108 -0.30 -9.45 12.25
N GLN A 109 -0.50 -8.46 11.38
CA GLN A 109 -1.12 -7.20 11.76
C GLN A 109 -2.61 -7.37 12.09
N VAL A 110 -3.06 -6.68 13.13
CA VAL A 110 -4.48 -6.63 13.52
C VAL A 110 -4.99 -5.22 13.26
N TYR A 111 -5.97 -5.12 12.37
CA TYR A 111 -6.59 -3.87 11.94
C TYR A 111 -8.00 -3.73 12.54
N ARG A 112 -8.37 -2.53 12.97
CA ARG A 112 -9.76 -2.23 13.36
C ARG A 112 -10.68 -2.19 12.15
N THR A 113 -11.92 -2.60 12.36
CA THR A 113 -12.99 -2.62 11.34
C THR A 113 -14.29 -2.08 11.90
N VAL A 114 -15.17 -1.60 11.04
CA VAL A 114 -16.47 -1.01 11.44
C VAL A 114 -17.54 -1.32 10.39
N LYS A 115 -18.78 -1.55 10.83
CA LYS A 115 -19.93 -1.72 9.94
C LYS A 115 -20.59 -0.36 9.67
N ILE A 116 -20.69 0.03 8.41
CA ILE A 116 -21.30 1.30 7.96
C ILE A 116 -22.37 0.96 6.92
N GLY A 117 -23.64 1.12 7.29
CA GLY A 117 -24.74 0.57 6.49
C GLY A 117 -24.63 -0.96 6.48
N ASP A 118 -24.67 -1.57 5.30
CA ASP A 118 -24.49 -3.02 5.15
C ASP A 118 -23.04 -3.47 4.93
N GLN A 119 -22.14 -2.55 4.59
CA GLN A 119 -20.72 -2.82 4.34
C GLN A 119 -19.91 -2.87 5.64
N VAL A 120 -18.87 -3.71 5.69
CA VAL A 120 -17.86 -3.67 6.75
C VAL A 120 -16.54 -3.18 6.15
N TRP A 121 -16.02 -2.08 6.71
CA TRP A 121 -14.83 -1.38 6.23
C TRP A 121 -13.68 -1.52 7.23
N MET A 122 -12.43 -1.45 6.75
CA MET A 122 -11.29 -1.18 7.63
C MET A 122 -11.39 0.26 8.18
N ALA A 123 -11.28 0.41 9.50
CA ALA A 123 -11.27 1.70 10.19
C ALA A 123 -9.87 2.37 10.16
N GLU A 124 -8.85 1.65 9.74
CA GLU A 124 -7.48 2.16 9.54
C GLU A 124 -6.93 1.79 8.16
N ASN A 125 -5.86 2.46 7.75
CA ASN A 125 -5.21 2.24 6.45
C ASN A 125 -4.45 0.91 6.45
N LEU A 126 -4.51 0.16 5.35
CA LEU A 126 -3.71 -1.06 5.19
C LEU A 126 -2.21 -0.76 5.35
N ASN A 127 -1.48 -1.64 6.04
CA ASN A 127 -0.07 -1.47 6.37
C ASN A 127 0.80 -2.69 5.97
N PHE A 128 0.24 -3.64 5.22
CA PHE A 128 0.94 -4.82 4.71
C PHE A 128 2.11 -4.40 3.80
N ASP A 129 3.31 -4.90 4.08
CA ASP A 129 4.47 -4.77 3.19
C ASP A 129 4.50 -5.93 2.18
N PRO A 130 4.27 -5.68 0.88
CA PRO A 130 4.34 -6.72 -0.14
C PRO A 130 5.75 -6.93 -0.70
N GLY A 131 6.75 -6.17 -0.22
CA GLY A 131 8.13 -6.22 -0.70
C GLY A 131 8.38 -5.38 -1.96
N GLN A 132 9.49 -5.69 -2.64
CA GLN A 132 9.96 -5.01 -3.84
C GLN A 132 9.59 -5.78 -5.11
N GLY A 133 9.39 -5.05 -6.21
CA GLY A 133 9.14 -5.60 -7.55
C GLY A 133 10.41 -5.63 -8.40
N GLY A 134 10.35 -6.32 -9.54
CA GLY A 134 11.50 -6.52 -10.43
C GLY A 134 12.43 -7.65 -9.98
N SER A 135 13.61 -7.76 -10.61
CA SER A 135 14.65 -8.71 -10.24
C SER A 135 16.02 -8.03 -10.18
N ASP A 136 16.93 -8.62 -9.41
CA ASP A 136 18.36 -8.33 -9.40
C ASP A 136 18.70 -6.84 -9.22
N GLU A 137 19.19 -6.18 -10.28
CA GLU A 137 19.57 -4.76 -10.33
C GLU A 137 18.38 -3.81 -10.64
N ASN A 138 17.27 -4.34 -11.15
CA ASN A 138 16.08 -3.59 -11.58
C ASN A 138 14.96 -3.62 -10.52
N LYS A 139 15.33 -3.58 -9.24
CA LYS A 139 14.37 -3.56 -8.13
C LYS A 139 13.68 -2.20 -8.02
N TYR A 140 12.38 -2.22 -7.73
CA TYR A 140 11.59 -1.03 -7.46
C TYR A 140 10.62 -1.23 -6.30
N ASP A 141 10.45 -0.19 -5.49
CA ASP A 141 9.41 -0.14 -4.47
C ASP A 141 8.04 0.16 -5.11
N TRP A 142 7.00 -0.38 -4.51
CA TRP A 142 5.61 -0.15 -4.92
C TRP A 142 4.64 0.12 -3.77
N SER A 143 5.17 0.15 -2.54
CA SER A 143 4.54 0.70 -1.34
C SER A 143 5.58 1.45 -0.50
N TRP A 144 5.15 2.45 0.27
CA TRP A 144 6.04 3.25 1.13
C TRP A 144 5.36 3.68 2.44
N CYS A 145 6.14 3.80 3.51
CA CYS A 145 5.79 4.66 4.64
C CYS A 145 5.99 6.14 4.24
N TYR A 146 5.25 7.07 4.85
CA TYR A 146 5.44 8.50 4.55
C TYR A 146 6.87 8.94 4.90
N ASN A 147 7.52 9.74 4.05
CA ASN A 147 8.95 10.09 4.12
C ASN A 147 9.93 8.89 4.10
N ASN A 148 9.48 7.67 3.78
CA ASN A 148 10.21 6.40 3.95
C ASN A 148 10.55 6.04 5.42
N GLU A 149 9.95 6.72 6.40
CA GLU A 149 10.19 6.48 7.83
C GLU A 149 9.31 5.34 8.36
N PRO A 150 9.85 4.23 8.87
CA PRO A 150 9.05 3.09 9.33
C PRO A 150 7.97 3.46 10.36
N LYS A 151 8.29 4.34 11.33
CA LYS A 151 7.32 4.78 12.34
C LYS A 151 6.06 5.46 11.76
N ASN A 152 6.14 6.00 10.55
CA ASN A 152 5.01 6.64 9.90
C ASN A 152 4.02 5.61 9.32
N CYS A 153 4.48 4.40 9.00
CA CYS A 153 3.59 3.28 8.68
C CYS A 153 2.71 2.89 9.87
N ASP A 154 3.27 2.85 11.08
CA ASP A 154 2.55 2.46 12.30
C ASP A 154 1.41 3.41 12.66
N VAL A 155 1.51 4.69 12.22
CA VAL A 155 0.53 5.76 12.49
C VAL A 155 -0.49 5.94 11.36
N ALA A 156 -0.11 5.73 10.09
CA ALA A 156 -0.93 6.09 8.93
C ALA A 156 -1.06 5.00 7.87
N GLY A 157 -0.55 3.80 8.12
CA GLY A 157 -0.44 2.73 7.13
C GLY A 157 0.49 3.08 5.96
N ARG A 158 0.40 2.31 4.89
CA ARG A 158 1.21 2.49 3.68
C ARG A 158 0.51 3.28 2.59
N LEU A 159 1.35 3.91 1.76
CA LEU A 159 0.99 4.51 0.49
C LEU A 159 1.40 3.54 -0.63
N TYR A 160 0.45 3.10 -1.44
CA TYR A 160 0.62 2.07 -2.47
C TYR A 160 0.44 2.65 -3.87
N THR A 161 1.17 2.13 -4.86
CA THR A 161 0.80 2.33 -6.28
C THR A 161 -0.55 1.66 -6.60
N TRP A 162 -1.14 1.92 -7.77
CA TRP A 162 -2.36 1.19 -8.15
C TRP A 162 -2.08 -0.26 -8.54
N ALA A 163 -0.95 -0.52 -9.22
CA ALA A 163 -0.50 -1.87 -9.56
C ALA A 163 -0.31 -2.73 -8.31
N ALA A 164 0.19 -2.13 -7.22
CA ALA A 164 0.22 -2.71 -5.89
C ALA A 164 -1.20 -2.99 -5.36
N ALA A 165 -2.08 -1.99 -5.39
CA ALA A 165 -3.41 -2.08 -4.81
C ALA A 165 -4.24 -3.24 -5.39
N ILE A 166 -4.20 -3.44 -6.71
CA ILE A 166 -4.89 -4.54 -7.39
C ILE A 166 -4.15 -5.88 -7.34
N ASP A 167 -2.93 -5.93 -6.79
CA ASP A 167 -1.99 -7.06 -6.87
C ASP A 167 -1.83 -7.57 -8.32
N SER A 168 -1.36 -6.70 -9.21
CA SER A 168 -1.25 -6.98 -10.65
C SER A 168 -0.32 -8.16 -10.96
N VAL A 169 0.62 -8.48 -10.07
CA VAL A 169 1.55 -9.60 -10.24
C VAL A 169 0.82 -10.92 -9.99
N LYS A 170 0.01 -11.03 -8.93
CA LYS A 170 -0.85 -12.19 -8.70
C LYS A 170 -1.89 -12.35 -9.81
N LEU A 171 -2.57 -11.26 -10.20
CA LEU A 171 -3.56 -11.28 -11.29
C LEU A 171 -2.95 -11.76 -12.63
N ALA A 172 -1.72 -11.36 -12.94
CA ALA A 172 -1.02 -11.80 -14.15
C ALA A 172 -0.60 -13.28 -14.14
N ASN A 173 -0.46 -13.90 -12.96
CA ASN A 173 -0.03 -15.28 -12.77
C ASN A 173 -1.16 -16.25 -12.36
N ASP A 174 -2.41 -15.76 -12.24
CA ASP A 174 -3.58 -16.61 -12.00
C ASP A 174 -3.80 -17.57 -13.17
N ILE A 175 -3.82 -18.88 -12.90
CA ILE A 175 -3.93 -19.94 -13.93
C ILE A 175 -5.38 -20.10 -14.41
N GLU A 176 -6.37 -19.77 -13.58
CA GLU A 176 -7.79 -19.91 -13.90
C GLU A 176 -8.36 -18.64 -14.55
N LYS A 177 -7.90 -17.47 -14.11
CA LYS A 177 -8.38 -16.14 -14.51
C LYS A 177 -7.24 -15.12 -14.73
N PRO A 178 -6.27 -15.38 -15.63
CA PRO A 178 -5.12 -14.48 -15.84
C PRO A 178 -5.58 -13.10 -16.34
N CYS A 179 -5.42 -12.08 -15.49
CA CYS A 179 -5.75 -10.69 -15.79
C CYS A 179 -4.48 -9.83 -15.75
N VAL A 180 -3.76 -9.78 -16.87
CA VAL A 180 -2.61 -8.88 -17.03
C VAL A 180 -3.13 -7.46 -17.26
N CYS A 181 -3.27 -6.65 -16.21
CA CYS A 181 -3.62 -5.22 -16.27
C CYS A 181 -2.91 -4.42 -15.15
N GLY A 182 -2.96 -3.08 -15.19
CA GLY A 182 -2.23 -2.22 -14.26
C GLY A 182 -1.67 -0.95 -14.89
N PHE A 183 -0.38 -0.68 -14.68
CA PHE A 183 0.35 0.44 -15.28
C PHE A 183 0.31 0.35 -16.82
N TYR A 184 -0.06 1.45 -17.48
CA TYR A 184 -0.34 1.53 -18.94
C TYR A 184 -1.34 0.52 -19.53
N LYS A 185 -2.07 -0.28 -18.73
CA LYS A 185 -2.95 -1.33 -19.26
C LYS A 185 -4.29 -1.39 -18.53
N GLU A 186 -5.37 -1.27 -19.29
CA GLU A 186 -6.74 -1.26 -18.79
C GLU A 186 -7.13 -2.60 -18.15
N CYS A 187 -7.71 -2.53 -16.96
CA CYS A 187 -8.39 -3.64 -16.31
C CYS A 187 -9.84 -3.73 -16.79
N THR A 188 -10.30 -4.91 -17.23
CA THR A 188 -11.67 -5.15 -17.69
C THR A 188 -12.26 -6.41 -17.04
N ASN A 189 -13.58 -6.42 -16.85
CA ASN A 189 -14.35 -7.56 -16.30
C ASN A 189 -13.85 -8.09 -14.95
N ILE A 190 -13.43 -7.22 -14.03
CA ILE A 190 -13.01 -7.66 -12.70
C ILE A 190 -14.13 -7.43 -11.70
N GLU A 191 -14.67 -8.55 -11.21
CA GLU A 191 -15.42 -8.71 -9.95
C GLU A 191 -14.62 -8.12 -8.76
N PRO A 192 -15.20 -7.95 -7.55
CA PRO A 192 -14.52 -7.35 -6.39
C PRO A 192 -13.07 -7.85 -6.20
N ILE A 193 -12.12 -6.95 -6.44
CA ILE A 193 -10.70 -7.32 -6.57
C ILE A 193 -10.11 -7.48 -5.17
N GLN A 194 -9.85 -8.73 -4.74
CA GLN A 194 -9.12 -8.97 -3.48
C GLN A 194 -7.85 -8.11 -3.44
N GLY A 195 -7.07 -8.17 -4.53
CA GLY A 195 -5.83 -7.41 -4.67
C GLY A 195 -4.89 -7.65 -3.49
N ILE A 196 -4.34 -6.56 -2.96
CA ILE A 196 -3.47 -6.58 -1.77
C ILE A 196 -4.22 -6.71 -0.44
N CYS A 197 -5.55 -6.71 -0.42
CA CYS A 197 -6.32 -6.89 0.82
C CYS A 197 -6.21 -8.32 1.38
N PRO A 198 -6.44 -8.52 2.69
CA PRO A 198 -6.46 -9.86 3.30
C PRO A 198 -7.52 -10.77 2.65
N LYS A 199 -7.40 -12.10 2.83
CA LYS A 199 -8.42 -13.02 2.30
C LYS A 199 -9.77 -12.78 3.00
N GLY A 200 -10.86 -12.76 2.24
CA GLY A 200 -12.19 -12.38 2.76
C GLY A 200 -12.46 -10.86 2.69
N TRP A 201 -11.55 -10.10 2.08
CA TRP A 201 -11.61 -8.65 1.93
C TRP A 201 -11.07 -8.24 0.55
N HIS A 202 -11.55 -7.11 0.03
CA HIS A 202 -11.18 -6.61 -1.30
C HIS A 202 -10.96 -5.10 -1.34
N LEU A 203 -10.31 -4.64 -2.41
CA LEU A 203 -10.12 -3.23 -2.73
C LEU A 203 -11.45 -2.65 -3.28
N PRO A 204 -12.07 -1.67 -2.61
CA PRO A 204 -13.42 -1.20 -2.92
C PRO A 204 -13.56 -0.62 -4.32
N SER A 205 -14.63 -1.02 -5.00
CA SER A 205 -15.05 -0.44 -6.27
C SER A 205 -15.59 0.98 -6.08
N ARG A 206 -15.67 1.74 -7.18
CA ARG A 206 -16.26 3.08 -7.21
C ARG A 206 -17.71 3.08 -6.69
N SER A 207 -18.47 2.04 -7.02
CA SER A 207 -19.83 1.76 -6.54
C SER A 207 -19.93 1.55 -5.03
N GLU A 208 -18.89 1.01 -4.40
CA GLU A 208 -18.87 0.75 -2.96
C GLU A 208 -18.51 2.00 -2.17
N TRP A 209 -17.62 2.84 -2.71
CA TRP A 209 -17.42 4.21 -2.23
C TRP A 209 -18.71 5.05 -2.38
N ASP A 210 -19.38 5.00 -3.54
CA ASP A 210 -20.68 5.66 -3.76
C ASP A 210 -21.75 5.18 -2.75
N THR A 211 -21.75 3.90 -2.40
CA THR A 211 -22.62 3.31 -1.34
C THR A 211 -22.29 3.89 0.03
N LEU A 212 -21.02 3.85 0.46
CA LEU A 212 -20.56 4.42 1.73
C LEU A 212 -20.98 5.89 1.88
N PHE A 213 -20.72 6.72 0.86
CA PHE A 213 -21.07 8.14 0.91
C PHE A 213 -22.58 8.39 0.94
N THR A 214 -23.38 7.54 0.28
CA THR A 214 -24.83 7.60 0.35
C THR A 214 -25.31 7.30 1.77
N THR A 215 -24.74 6.29 2.42
CA THR A 215 -25.02 5.93 3.82
C THR A 215 -24.66 7.06 4.80
N VAL A 216 -23.49 7.69 4.66
CA VAL A 216 -23.03 8.75 5.59
C VAL A 216 -23.56 10.16 5.25
N HIS A 217 -24.85 10.23 4.92
CA HIS A 217 -25.63 11.46 4.65
C HIS A 217 -25.26 12.22 3.35
N GLY A 218 -24.67 11.54 2.37
CA GLY A 218 -24.49 12.08 1.02
C GLY A 218 -23.25 12.96 0.84
N TRP A 219 -23.00 13.32 -0.41
CA TRP A 219 -21.68 13.74 -0.86
C TRP A 219 -21.17 15.03 -0.21
N SER A 220 -22.05 15.96 0.18
CA SER A 220 -21.70 17.27 0.75
C SER A 220 -21.38 17.26 2.25
N THR A 221 -21.62 16.14 2.95
CA THR A 221 -21.31 16.02 4.39
C THR A 221 -20.50 14.78 4.76
N ALA A 222 -20.35 13.83 3.83
CA ALA A 222 -19.63 12.58 4.03
C ALA A 222 -18.21 12.75 4.59
N ALA A 223 -17.41 13.73 4.14
CA ALA A 223 -16.07 13.92 4.69
C ALA A 223 -16.11 14.34 6.15
N ALA A 224 -17.02 15.23 6.56
CA ALA A 224 -17.17 15.58 7.98
C ALA A 224 -17.62 14.38 8.86
N LYS A 225 -18.24 13.36 8.26
CA LYS A 225 -18.68 12.12 8.92
C LYS A 225 -17.66 10.98 8.92
N LEU A 226 -16.65 11.05 8.05
CA LEU A 226 -15.62 10.00 7.87
C LEU A 226 -14.22 10.46 8.31
N LYS A 227 -13.93 11.77 8.33
CA LYS A 227 -12.66 12.33 8.84
C LYS A 227 -12.52 12.03 10.33
N ALA A 228 -11.32 11.61 10.73
CA ALA A 228 -10.97 11.41 12.14
C ALA A 228 -11.20 12.68 12.98
N GLN A 229 -11.41 12.49 14.29
CA GLN A 229 -11.68 13.57 15.25
C GLN A 229 -10.46 14.46 15.54
N SER A 230 -9.26 14.04 15.12
CA SER A 230 -8.00 14.73 15.33
C SER A 230 -7.01 14.49 14.17
N GLY A 231 -6.02 15.36 14.04
CA GLY A 231 -4.95 15.25 13.04
C GLY A 231 -5.16 16.06 11.76
N TRP A 232 -6.32 16.66 11.53
CA TRP A 232 -6.56 17.52 10.38
C TRP A 232 -6.18 18.96 10.69
N ASN A 233 -5.40 19.58 9.81
CA ASN A 233 -4.97 20.96 9.90
C ASN A 233 -6.15 21.93 9.71
N GLY A 234 -5.96 23.22 10.03
CA GLY A 234 -6.96 24.26 9.71
C GLY A 234 -8.32 24.13 10.40
N ASN A 235 -8.41 23.40 11.52
CA ASN A 235 -9.66 22.95 12.17
C ASN A 235 -10.51 21.99 11.30
N GLY A 236 -9.91 21.32 10.32
CA GLY A 236 -10.60 20.45 9.36
C GLY A 236 -11.00 19.07 9.87
N ASN A 237 -11.00 18.82 11.18
CA ASN A 237 -11.35 17.52 11.77
C ASN A 237 -12.81 17.13 11.44
N GLY A 238 -13.08 15.83 11.39
CA GLY A 238 -14.44 15.32 11.33
C GLY A 238 -15.03 15.07 12.72
N ASP A 239 -16.26 14.60 12.76
CA ASP A 239 -16.88 14.05 13.97
C ASP A 239 -16.73 12.53 14.09
N ASP A 240 -16.27 11.87 13.01
CA ASP A 240 -16.11 10.42 12.85
C ASP A 240 -17.32 9.61 13.39
N SER A 241 -18.54 10.08 13.09
CA SER A 241 -19.81 9.48 13.58
C SER A 241 -19.97 7.99 13.24
N PHE A 242 -19.22 7.47 12.27
CA PHE A 242 -19.30 6.11 11.77
C PHE A 242 -18.00 5.30 11.99
N GLY A 243 -17.02 5.83 12.73
CA GLY A 243 -15.76 5.13 13.04
C GLY A 243 -14.92 4.76 11.82
N PHE A 244 -15.04 5.51 10.73
CA PHE A 244 -14.21 5.29 9.55
C PHE A 244 -12.79 5.83 9.77
N THR A 245 -12.61 6.82 10.65
CA THR A 245 -11.31 7.35 11.06
C THR A 245 -10.40 7.63 9.86
N ALA A 246 -10.85 8.43 8.90
CA ALA A 246 -10.01 8.87 7.78
C ALA A 246 -8.91 9.80 8.33
N ILE A 247 -7.68 9.28 8.27
CA ILE A 247 -6.43 9.91 8.67
C ILE A 247 -5.86 10.67 7.45
N PRO A 248 -5.45 11.95 7.58
CA PRO A 248 -4.87 12.73 6.49
C PRO A 248 -3.41 12.35 6.24
N SER A 249 -3.21 11.13 5.72
CA SER A 249 -1.91 10.49 5.45
C SER A 249 -1.10 11.13 4.32
N GLY A 250 -1.66 12.11 3.59
CA GLY A 250 -1.01 12.72 2.43
C GLY A 250 -0.88 11.74 1.25
N ILE A 251 0.17 11.95 0.44
CA ILE A 251 0.46 11.17 -0.78
C ILE A 251 1.96 10.96 -0.98
N ARG A 252 2.31 10.06 -1.88
CA ARG A 252 3.57 10.08 -2.63
C ARG A 252 3.27 10.42 -4.09
N THR A 253 3.86 11.49 -4.61
CA THR A 253 3.66 11.96 -5.99
C THR A 253 4.37 11.06 -7.01
N PHE A 254 3.98 11.18 -8.28
CA PHE A 254 4.73 10.62 -9.42
C PHE A 254 6.20 11.09 -9.45
N SER A 255 6.46 12.33 -9.00
CA SER A 255 7.79 12.91 -8.82
C SER A 255 8.53 12.40 -7.57
N GLN A 256 8.05 11.31 -6.96
CA GLN A 256 8.64 10.60 -5.82
C GLN A 256 8.76 11.41 -4.53
N ARG A 257 7.98 12.49 -4.39
CA ARG A 257 7.93 13.34 -3.19
C ARG A 257 6.75 12.96 -2.32
N PHE A 258 6.93 13.05 -1.01
CA PHE A 258 5.82 12.98 -0.06
C PHE A 258 5.24 14.37 0.15
N ASP A 259 3.91 14.48 0.19
CA ASP A 259 3.19 15.76 0.21
C ASP A 259 1.80 15.62 0.88
N GLN A 260 1.17 16.76 1.20
CA GLN A 260 -0.25 16.89 1.60
C GLN A 260 -0.68 16.23 2.92
N VAL A 261 0.25 15.74 3.75
CA VAL A 261 -0.05 15.23 5.10
C VAL A 261 -0.73 16.30 5.97
N GLY A 262 -1.69 15.89 6.81
CA GLY A 262 -2.48 16.78 7.67
C GLY A 262 -3.59 17.55 6.95
N HIS A 263 -3.49 17.71 5.62
CA HIS A 263 -4.46 18.44 4.80
C HIS A 263 -5.37 17.52 3.97
N TYR A 264 -4.89 16.33 3.57
CA TYR A 264 -5.62 15.41 2.69
C TYR A 264 -5.51 13.94 3.13
N ALA A 265 -6.62 13.22 3.00
CA ALA A 265 -6.65 11.75 3.00
C ALA A 265 -7.01 11.28 1.59
N TYR A 266 -6.23 10.35 1.04
CA TYR A 266 -6.42 9.82 -0.31
C TYR A 266 -6.54 8.29 -0.29
N PHE A 267 -7.53 7.75 -0.99
CA PHE A 267 -7.80 6.31 -1.03
C PHE A 267 -7.95 5.80 -2.46
N TRP A 268 -7.38 4.62 -2.73
CA TRP A 268 -7.57 3.92 -4.00
C TRP A 268 -8.98 3.31 -4.14
N SER A 269 -9.40 3.14 -5.39
CA SER A 269 -10.45 2.21 -5.78
C SER A 269 -9.91 1.18 -6.77
N SER A 270 -10.51 -0.01 -6.79
CA SER A 270 -10.26 -1.06 -7.79
C SER A 270 -10.76 -0.71 -9.19
N THR A 271 -11.59 0.33 -9.34
CA THR A 271 -12.15 0.73 -10.65
C THR A 271 -11.12 1.50 -11.49
N ASP A 272 -10.69 0.89 -12.60
CA ASP A 272 -9.89 1.55 -13.65
C ASP A 272 -10.67 2.74 -14.25
N ALA A 273 -9.97 3.81 -14.63
CA ALA A 273 -10.61 4.99 -15.22
C ALA A 273 -10.69 4.93 -16.76
N GLY A 274 -9.83 4.14 -17.40
CA GLY A 274 -9.83 3.84 -18.84
C GLY A 274 -9.66 5.04 -19.79
N GLY A 275 -9.55 4.71 -21.07
CA GLY A 275 -9.53 5.63 -22.20
C GLY A 275 -8.19 5.71 -22.92
N ALA A 276 -8.23 5.81 -24.25
CA ALA A 276 -7.05 5.74 -25.13
C ALA A 276 -5.95 6.81 -24.91
N TYR A 277 -6.24 7.88 -24.16
CA TYR A 277 -5.27 8.90 -23.74
C TYR A 277 -4.85 8.79 -22.26
N TYR A 278 -5.52 7.94 -21.46
CA TYR A 278 -5.46 7.97 -19.99
C TYR A 278 -5.41 6.57 -19.33
N GLY A 279 -5.00 5.52 -20.04
CA GLY A 279 -4.84 4.15 -19.50
C GLY A 279 -3.87 4.02 -18.31
N ASN A 280 -3.14 5.09 -17.98
CA ASN A 280 -2.34 5.23 -16.76
C ASN A 280 -3.11 5.83 -15.56
N SER A 281 -4.44 5.84 -15.56
CA SER A 281 -5.24 6.36 -14.44
C SER A 281 -6.30 5.40 -13.91
N ALA A 282 -6.55 5.46 -12.60
CA ALA A 282 -7.65 4.75 -11.95
C ALA A 282 -8.48 5.73 -11.09
N PHE A 283 -9.69 5.32 -10.70
CA PHE A 283 -10.51 6.13 -9.80
C PHE A 283 -9.93 6.12 -8.38
N GLY A 284 -10.04 7.26 -7.70
CA GLY A 284 -9.65 7.39 -6.31
C GLY A 284 -10.42 8.49 -5.58
N ILE A 285 -10.59 8.27 -4.29
CA ILE A 285 -11.31 9.13 -3.37
C ILE A 285 -10.34 10.05 -2.66
N TYR A 286 -10.75 11.30 -2.39
CA TYR A 286 -10.04 12.14 -1.44
C TYR A 286 -10.96 12.97 -0.56
N LEU A 287 -10.52 13.18 0.68
CA LEU A 287 -11.13 14.07 1.67
C LEU A 287 -10.11 15.17 1.99
N ILE A 288 -10.58 16.39 2.25
CA ILE A 288 -9.74 17.57 2.46
C ILE A 288 -10.08 18.24 3.79
N ASP A 289 -9.14 18.97 4.38
CA ASP A 289 -9.32 19.68 5.65
C ASP A 289 -10.43 20.75 5.57
N TYR A 290 -10.35 21.68 4.62
CA TYR A 290 -11.20 22.88 4.56
C TYR A 290 -12.65 22.67 4.06
N ASP A 291 -13.05 21.44 3.69
CA ASP A 291 -14.42 21.13 3.25
C ASP A 291 -15.01 19.93 4.02
N ARG A 292 -16.33 19.77 3.92
CA ARG A 292 -17.14 18.70 4.53
C ARG A 292 -17.60 17.67 3.49
N SER A 293 -17.40 17.97 2.21
CA SER A 293 -17.74 17.16 1.06
C SER A 293 -16.70 16.07 0.78
N ARG A 294 -17.15 14.91 0.26
CA ARG A 294 -16.25 13.93 -0.35
C ARG A 294 -15.87 14.37 -1.76
N TYR A 295 -14.69 13.96 -2.22
CA TYR A 295 -14.27 14.14 -3.61
C TYR A 295 -13.80 12.84 -4.23
N GLU A 296 -13.81 12.82 -5.55
CA GLU A 296 -13.37 11.72 -6.40
C GLU A 296 -12.72 12.33 -7.64
N LYS A 297 -11.63 11.73 -8.11
CA LYS A 297 -11.05 12.04 -9.42
C LYS A 297 -10.28 10.82 -9.94
N ARG A 298 -9.71 10.98 -11.13
CA ARG A 298 -8.71 10.06 -11.67
C ARG A 298 -7.35 10.37 -11.04
N PHE A 299 -6.68 9.37 -10.47
CA PHE A 299 -5.29 9.46 -10.01
C PHE A 299 -4.38 8.76 -11.03
N GLY A 300 -3.10 9.16 -11.11
CA GLY A 300 -2.08 8.41 -11.86
C GLY A 300 -1.74 7.11 -11.13
N LYS A 301 -1.71 5.98 -11.85
CA LYS A 301 -1.50 4.62 -11.28
C LYS A 301 -0.12 4.44 -10.62
N ASP A 302 0.80 5.37 -10.87
CA ASP A 302 2.16 5.52 -10.35
C ASP A 302 2.26 6.32 -9.03
N GLY A 303 1.21 7.06 -8.65
CA GLY A 303 1.16 7.75 -7.35
C GLY A 303 0.93 6.78 -6.18
N GLY A 304 1.49 7.10 -5.02
CA GLY A 304 1.30 6.37 -3.77
C GLY A 304 0.15 6.95 -2.95
N TYR A 305 -0.89 6.14 -2.71
CA TYR A 305 -2.10 6.52 -1.95
C TYR A 305 -2.53 5.39 -1.00
N SER A 306 -3.28 5.70 0.05
CA SER A 306 -3.67 4.71 1.06
C SER A 306 -4.75 3.75 0.58
N ILE A 307 -4.89 2.60 1.26
CA ILE A 307 -5.89 1.56 0.96
C ILE A 307 -6.79 1.35 2.18
N ARG A 308 -8.09 1.20 1.91
CA ARG A 308 -9.11 0.74 2.85
C ARG A 308 -9.82 -0.45 2.21
N CYS A 309 -9.74 -1.62 2.83
CA CYS A 309 -10.42 -2.79 2.32
C CYS A 309 -11.86 -2.86 2.84
N VAL A 310 -12.72 -3.52 2.07
CA VAL A 310 -14.11 -3.86 2.43
C VAL A 310 -14.20 -5.38 2.57
N LYS A 311 -14.98 -5.88 3.54
CA LYS A 311 -15.20 -7.33 3.72
C LYS A 311 -16.03 -7.85 2.55
N ASP A 312 -15.69 -9.03 2.06
CA ASP A 312 -16.52 -9.78 1.12
C ASP A 312 -17.92 -10.03 1.71
N SER A 313 -18.95 -9.90 0.87
CA SER A 313 -20.32 -10.28 1.22
C SER A 313 -20.45 -11.81 1.29
N ASP A 314 -21.12 -12.29 2.34
CA ASP A 314 -21.39 -13.72 2.58
C ASP A 314 -22.55 -14.26 1.70
#